data_AF-A0A392TTY8-F1
#
_entry.id   AF-A0A392TTY8-F1
#
_cell.length_a   1.000
_cell.length_b   1.000
_cell.length_c   1.000
_cell.angle_alpha   90.00
_cell.angle_beta   90.00
_cell.angle_gamma   90.00
#
_symmetry.space_group_name_H-M   'P 1'
#
loop_
_entity.id
_entity.type
_entity.pdbx_description
1 polymer ?
#
loop_
_entity_poly.entity_id
_entity_poly.type
_entity_poly.pdbx_seq_one_letter_code
_entity_poly.pdbx_strand_id
1 'polypeptide(L)' 'MQLSLAGRSIVHPYNILHDVLVRVAEFVFPTDFVILDMEDDAEVEPLLLGMPFLATGRALIDVEMGEFMLRT' A
#
# COMPACT_ATOMS: atom_id res chain seq x y z
N MET A 1 8.52 -7.66 14.02
CA MET A 1 7.32 -6.82 13.87
C MET A 1 6.14 -7.75 13.60
N GLN A 2 4.93 -7.42 14.04
CA GLN A 2 3.73 -8.21 13.78
C GLN A 2 2.61 -7.25 13.37
N LEU A 3 1.82 -7.61 12.36
CA LEU A 3 0.68 -6.82 11.90
C LEU A 3 -0.61 -7.57 12.18
N SER A 4 -1.66 -6.82 12.56
CA SER A 4 -3.02 -7.32 12.66
C SER A 4 -3.81 -6.81 11.46
N LEU A 5 -4.33 -7.71 10.65
CA LEU A 5 -5.18 -7.35 9.50
C LEU A 5 -6.63 -7.15 9.92
N ALA A 6 -7.46 -6.57 9.05
CA ALA A 6 -8.88 -6.31 9.31
C ALA A 6 -9.68 -7.59 9.63
N GLY A 7 -9.26 -8.74 9.07
CA GLY A 7 -9.81 -10.06 9.37
C GLY A 7 -9.38 -10.64 10.72
N ARG A 8 -8.67 -9.87 11.55
CA ARG A 8 -8.05 -10.32 12.83
C ARG A 8 -6.97 -11.39 12.66
N SER A 9 -6.55 -11.67 11.42
CA SER A 9 -5.36 -12.48 11.18
C SER A 9 -4.11 -11.70 11.57
N ILE A 10 -3.15 -12.44 12.08
CA ILE A 10 -1.85 -11.95 12.50
C ILE A 10 -0.84 -12.38 11.44
N VAL A 11 -0.11 -11.44 10.86
CA VAL A 11 0.94 -11.71 9.88
C VAL A 11 2.29 -11.18 10.36
N HIS A 12 3.34 -11.93 10.04
CA HIS A 12 4.71 -11.55 10.29
C HIS A 12 5.31 -11.08 8.97
N PRO A 13 5.76 -9.82 8.86
CA PRO A 13 6.45 -9.36 7.68
C PRO A 13 7.67 -10.21 7.35
N TYR A 14 7.84 -10.53 6.06
CA TYR A 14 9.05 -11.13 5.55
C TYR A 14 10.20 -10.12 5.56
N ASN A 15 9.96 -8.91 5.06
CA ASN A 15 10.96 -7.85 5.01
C ASN A 15 10.32 -6.46 4.92
N ILE A 16 11.15 -5.42 5.01
CA ILE A 16 10.78 -4.03 4.69
C ILE A 16 11.68 -3.58 3.54
N LEU A 17 11.05 -3.06 2.48
CA LEU A 17 11.74 -2.35 1.41
C LEU A 17 11.73 -0.86 1.73
N HIS A 18 12.91 -0.26 1.78
CA HIS A 18 13.07 1.15 2.09
C HIS A 18 13.29 2.00 0.83
N ASP A 19 12.82 3.24 0.86
CA ASP A 19 13.10 4.28 -0.14
C ASP A 19 12.73 3.88 -1.58
N VAL A 20 11.63 3.13 -1.75
CA VAL A 20 11.14 2.70 -3.06
C VAL A 20 10.44 3.86 -3.76
N LEU A 21 10.84 4.17 -4.99
CA LEU A 21 10.15 5.15 -5.83
C LEU A 21 8.92 4.53 -6.48
N VAL A 22 7.75 5.06 -6.14
CA VAL A 22 6.46 4.62 -6.69
C VAL A 22 5.95 5.69 -7.63
N ARG A 23 5.66 5.30 -8.86
CA ARG A 23 5.00 6.17 -9.85
C ARG A 23 3.49 5.93 -9.83
N VAL A 24 2.72 6.99 -9.62
CA VAL A 24 1.26 6.97 -9.70
C VAL A 24 0.82 8.10 -10.63
N ALA A 25 0.25 7.76 -11.78
CA ALA A 25 0.04 8.71 -12.89
C ALA A 25 1.33 9.47 -13.23
N GLU A 26 1.32 10.81 -13.22
CA GLU A 26 2.49 11.65 -13.41
C GLU A 26 3.38 11.86 -12.17
N PHE A 27 2.96 11.40 -10.99
CA PHE A 27 3.65 11.66 -9.73
C PHE A 27 4.60 10.54 -9.35
N VAL A 28 5.70 10.89 -8.67
CA VAL A 28 6.66 9.94 -8.11
C VAL A 28 6.90 10.26 -6.64
N PHE A 29 6.75 9.25 -5.77
CA PHE A 29 6.98 9.40 -4.34
C PHE A 29 7.96 8.34 -3.83
N PRO A 30 8.90 8.72 -2.94
CA PRO A 30 9.61 7.73 -2.13
C PRO A 30 8.68 7.19 -1.04
N THR A 31 8.68 5.88 -0.83
CA THR A 31 7.96 5.23 0.27
C THR A 31 8.61 3.92 0.67
N ASP A 32 8.38 3.53 1.92
CA ASP A 32 8.73 2.21 2.41
C ASP A 32 7.55 1.24 2.21
N PHE A 33 7.85 -0.04 1.98
CA PHE A 33 6.87 -1.12 1.89
C PHE A 33 7.18 -2.25 2.84
N VAL A 34 6.14 -2.83 3.41
CA VAL A 34 6.23 -4.07 4.17
C VAL A 34 5.90 -5.23 3.24
N ILE A 35 6.83 -6.17 3.09
CA ILE A 35 6.63 -7.39 2.31
C ILE A 35 6.02 -8.46 3.22
N LEU A 36 4.89 -9.02 2.78
CA LEU A 36 4.20 -10.12 3.44
C LEU A 36 4.38 -11.39 2.62
N ASP A 37 4.64 -12.50 3.30
CA ASP A 37 4.59 -13.84 2.70
C ASP A 37 3.11 -14.29 2.76
N MET A 38 2.46 -14.40 1.61
CA MET A 38 1.06 -14.78 1.47
C MET A 38 0.96 -15.93 0.46
N GLU A 39 -0.05 -16.81 0.62
CA GLU A 39 -0.25 -17.93 -0.31
C GLU A 39 -0.47 -17.42 -1.74
N ASP A 40 0.22 -18.03 -2.72
CA ASP A 40 0.26 -17.66 -4.15
C ASP A 40 -1.08 -17.80 -4.90
N ASP A 41 -2.19 -18.01 -4.19
CA ASP A 41 -3.52 -18.23 -4.76
C ASP A 41 -4.17 -16.95 -5.34
N ALA A 42 -3.46 -15.81 -5.29
CA ALA A 42 -3.91 -14.57 -5.87
C ALA A 42 -3.38 -14.42 -7.31
N GLU A 43 -4.27 -14.34 -8.30
CA GLU A 43 -3.92 -14.01 -9.70
C GLU A 43 -3.22 -12.64 -9.86
N VAL A 44 -3.28 -11.79 -8.81
CA VAL A 44 -2.65 -10.48 -8.74
C VAL A 44 -1.94 -10.36 -7.39
N GLU A 45 -0.66 -9.99 -7.40
CA GLU A 45 0.09 -9.62 -6.19
C GLU A 45 -0.53 -8.36 -5.57
N PRO A 46 -1.18 -8.46 -4.39
CA PRO A 46 -1.95 -7.34 -3.85
C PRO A 46 -1.01 -6.27 -3.26
N LEU A 47 -1.08 -5.05 -3.82
CA LEU A 47 -0.41 -3.86 -3.26
C LEU A 47 -1.35 -3.10 -2.33
N LEU A 48 -0.96 -2.93 -1.06
CA LEU A 48 -1.71 -2.14 -0.09
C LEU A 48 -1.05 -0.77 0.12
N LEU A 49 -1.80 0.30 -0.18
CA LEU A 49 -1.37 1.67 0.09
C LEU A 49 -1.80 2.07 1.50
N GLY A 50 -0.83 2.16 2.41
CA GLY A 50 -1.09 2.59 3.78
C GLY A 50 -1.45 4.09 3.88
N MET A 51 -2.06 4.46 4.99
CA MET A 51 -2.36 5.86 5.32
C MET A 51 -1.15 6.82 5.18
N PRO A 52 0.09 6.44 5.56
CA PRO A 52 1.24 7.31 5.35
C PRO A 52 1.46 7.69 3.88
N PHE A 53 1.37 6.73 2.95
CA PHE A 53 1.51 6.99 1.52
C PHE A 53 0.39 7.91 1.00
N LEU A 54 -0.86 7.61 1.40
CA LEU A 54 -2.03 8.42 1.05
C LEU A 54 -1.89 9.87 1.54
N ALA A 55 -1.33 10.07 2.74
CA ALA A 55 -1.08 11.39 3.29
C ALA A 55 -0.02 12.16 2.48
N THR A 56 1.07 11.50 2.05
CA THR A 56 2.14 12.11 1.25
C THR A 56 1.61 12.71 -0.05
N GLY A 57 0.77 11.96 -0.79
CA GLY A 57 0.19 12.44 -2.05
C GLY A 57 -1.05 13.34 -1.88
N ARG A 58 -1.47 13.63 -0.64
CA ARG A 58 -2.75 14.29 -0.31
C ARG A 58 -3.92 13.62 -1.03
N ALA A 59 -3.98 12.29 -0.93
CA ALA A 59 -4.92 11.47 -1.67
C ALA A 59 -6.37 11.83 -1.36
N LEU A 60 -7.19 11.86 -2.41
CA LEU A 60 -8.63 11.76 -2.34
C LEU A 60 -9.06 10.39 -2.82
N ILE A 61 -9.98 9.78 -2.09
CA ILE A 61 -10.57 8.51 -2.44
C ILE A 61 -12.08 8.72 -2.49
N ASP A 62 -12.64 8.58 -3.69
CA ASP A 62 -14.09 8.43 -3.85
C ASP A 62 -14.39 6.92 -3.83
N VAL A 63 -14.95 6.45 -2.71
CA VAL A 63 -15.23 5.03 -2.50
C VAL A 63 -16.43 4.57 -3.33
N GLU A 64 -17.39 5.46 -3.59
CA GLU A 64 -18.60 5.13 -4.34
C GLU A 64 -18.27 4.97 -5.83
N MET A 65 -17.47 5.89 -6.38
CA MET A 65 -17.05 5.84 -7.78
C MET A 65 -15.83 4.95 -8.02
N GLY A 66 -15.12 4.54 -6.96
CA GLY A 66 -13.88 3.77 -7.06
C GLY A 66 -12.71 4.60 -7.61
N GLU A 67 -12.73 5.92 -7.40
CA GLU A 67 -11.72 6.83 -7.93
C GLU A 67 -10.66 7.17 -6.89
N PHE A 68 -9.43 7.29 -7.38
CA PHE A 68 -8.27 7.69 -6.60
C PHE A 68 -7.59 8.87 -7.29
N MET A 69 -7.40 9.97 -6.56
CA MET A 69 -6.75 11.17 -7.05
C MET A 69 -5.69 11.66 -6.07
N LEU A 70 -4.59 12.19 -6.59
CA LEU A 70 -3.54 12.84 -5.80
C LEU A 70 -3.61 14.35 -6.01
N ARG A 71 -3.44 15.11 -4.93
CA ARG A 71 -3.52 16.59 -4.93
C ARG A 71 -2.18 17.26 -4.65
N THR A 72 -1.08 16.51 -4.71
CA THR A 72 0.25 17.06 -4.39
C THR A 72 0.63 18.26 -5.25
#